data_AF-A0A382S6B5-F1
#
_entry.id   AF-A0A382S6B5-F1
#
_cell.length_a   1.000
_cell.length_b   1.000
_cell.length_c   1.000
_cell.angle_alpha   90.00
_cell.angle_beta   90.00
_cell.angle_gamma   90.00
#
_symmetry.space_group_name_H-M   'P 1'
#
loop_
_entity.id
_entity.type
_entity.pdbx_description
1 polymer ?
#
loop_
_entity_poly.entity_id
_entity_poly.type
_entity_poly.pdbx_seq_one_letter_code
_entity_poly.pdbx_strand_id
1 'polypeptide(L)' 'MLEKVQIKAMKNGPLVIEGKAEITDENGDVNETEGKMIALCRCGQSANKPF' A
#
# COMPACT_ATOMS: atom_id res chain seq x y z
N MET A 1 -4.09 1.14 21.66
CA MET A 1 -3.95 -0.16 20.97
C MET A 1 -3.41 0.17 19.59
N LEU A 2 -2.21 -0.30 19.22
CA LEU A 2 -1.77 -0.21 17.82
C LEU A 2 -2.62 -1.18 17.02
N GLU A 3 -3.45 -0.65 16.12
CA GLU A 3 -4.21 -1.47 15.17
C GLU A 3 -3.20 -2.28 14.33
N LYS A 4 -3.41 -3.59 14.22
CA LYS A 4 -2.48 -4.45 13.48
C LYS A 4 -2.55 -4.10 11.99
N VAL A 5 -1.45 -3.57 11.44
CA VAL A 5 -1.28 -3.42 10.01
C VAL A 5 -0.89 -4.77 9.42
N GLN A 6 -1.60 -5.20 8.38
CA GLN A 6 -1.33 -6.45 7.68
C GLN A 6 -0.92 -6.15 6.24
N ILE A 7 0.22 -6.71 5.83
CA ILE A 7 0.71 -6.62 4.45
C ILE A 7 0.65 -8.02 3.83
N LYS A 8 -0.19 -8.19 2.81
CA LYS A 8 -0.36 -9.44 2.06
C LYS A 8 0.31 -9.31 0.70
N ALA A 9 1.34 -10.12 0.47
CA ALA A 9 1.93 -10.27 -0.85
C ALA A 9 1.13 -11.30 -1.68
N MET A 10 0.37 -10.83 -2.67
CA MET A 10 -0.38 -11.71 -3.56
C MET A 10 0.55 -12.38 -4.58
N LYS A 11 0.37 -13.69 -4.81
CA LYS A 11 1.13 -14.43 -5.84
C LYS A 11 0.79 -13.84 -7.21
N ASN A 12 1.81 -13.38 -7.95
CA ASN A 12 1.68 -12.66 -9.22
C ASN A 12 0.79 -11.41 -9.17
N GLY A 13 0.59 -10.82 -7.99
CA GLY A 13 -0.29 -9.67 -7.80
C GLY A 13 0.38 -8.52 -7.04
N PRO A 14 -0.41 -7.48 -6.72
CA PRO A 14 0.04 -6.34 -5.93
C PRO A 14 0.26 -6.73 -4.45
N LEU A 15 0.94 -5.84 -3.72
CA LEU A 15 1.02 -5.88 -2.27
C LEU A 15 -0.23 -5.24 -1.71
N VAL A 16 -1.03 -5.99 -0.95
CA VAL A 16 -2.23 -5.47 -0.31
C VAL A 16 -1.90 -5.08 1.11
N ILE A 17 -2.16 -3.83 1.48
CA ILE A 17 -2.00 -3.33 2.83
C ILE A 17 -3.41 -3.13 3.41
N GLU A 18 -3.67 -3.72 4.57
CA GLU A 18 -4.91 -3.62 5.32
C GLU A 18 -4.59 -3.03 6.70
N GLY A 19 -5.21 -1.88 7.01
CA GLY A 19 -5.03 -1.17 8.28
C GLY A 19 -4.61 0.28 8.09
N LYS A 20 -4.37 0.96 9.22
CA LYS A 20 -3.81 2.32 9.23
C LYS A 20 -2.30 2.29 9.05
N ALA A 21 -1.84 2.72 7.89
CA ALA A 21 -0.42 2.81 7.54
C ALA A 21 -0.14 4.18 6.90
N GLU A 22 1.07 4.67 7.06
CA GLU A 22 1.57 5.86 6.38
C GLU A 22 2.38 5.40 5.16
N ILE A 23 2.02 5.89 3.97
CA ILE A 23 2.79 5.68 2.74
C ILE A 23 3.53 6.97 2.42
N THR A 24 4.85 6.93 2.45
CA THR A 24 5.69 8.05 1.98
C THR A 24 6.15 7.80 0.55
N ASP A 25 5.88 8.74 -0.34
CA ASP A 25 6.36 8.72 -1.72
C ASP A 25 7.83 9.20 -1.83
N GLU A 26 8.46 9.06 -3.00
CA GLU A 26 9.85 9.52 -3.21
C GLU A 26 10.03 11.03 -2.99
N ASN A 27 8.95 11.79 -3.16
CA ASN A 27 8.92 13.24 -2.96
C ASN A 27 8.73 13.65 -1.49
N GLY A 28 8.53 12.69 -0.58
CA GLY A 28 8.24 12.93 0.83
C GLY A 28 6.76 13.18 1.13
N ASP A 29 5.88 13.07 0.14
CA ASP A 29 4.43 13.14 0.33
C ASP A 29 3.94 11.93 1.14
N VAL A 30 3.36 12.21 2.31
CA VAL A 30 2.78 11.20 3.19
C VAL A 30 1.29 11.04 2.88
N ASN A 31 0.92 9.86 2.42
CA ASN A 31 -0.46 9.44 2.22
C ASN A 31 -0.85 8.48 3.34
N GLU A 32 -1.71 8.95 4.24
CA GLU A 32 -2.28 8.10 5.28
C GLU A 32 -3.38 7.20 4.69
N THR A 33 -3.25 5.92 4.98
CA THR A 33 -4.23 4.92 4.60
C THR A 33 -5.21 4.93 5.75
N GLU A 34 -6.34 5.62 5.60
CA GLU A 34 -7.34 5.88 6.66
C GLU A 34 -8.07 4.59 7.12
N GLY A 35 -7.35 3.48 7.34
CA GLY A 35 -7.90 2.14 7.52
C GLY A 35 -8.40 1.49 6.23
N LYS A 36 -8.21 2.15 5.07
CA LYS A 36 -8.63 1.63 3.76
C LYS A 36 -7.66 0.58 3.25
N MET A 37 -8.20 -0.44 2.58
CA MET A 37 -7.40 -1.42 1.84
C MET A 37 -6.80 -0.75 0.61
N ILE A 38 -5.50 -0.94 0.44
CA ILE A 38 -4.70 -0.37 -0.65
C ILE A 38 -3.88 -1.47 -1.30
N ALA A 39 -3.78 -1.41 -2.61
CA ALA A 39 -2.97 -2.31 -3.41
C ALA A 39 -1.80 -1.52 -4.00
N LEU A 40 -0.56 -1.95 -3.73
CA LEU A 40 0.64 -1.40 -4.33
C LEU A 40 1.12 -2.32 -5.45
N CYS A 41 1.28 -1.76 -6.64
CA CYS A 41 1.76 -2.49 -7.80
C CYS A 41 3.21 -2.93 -7.59
N ARG A 42 3.44 -4.24 -7.63
CA ARG A 42 4.78 -4.85 -7.57
C ARG A 42 5.34 -5.22 -8.95
N CYS A 43 4.51 -5.25 -9.99
CA CYS A 43 4.88 -5.78 -11.31
C CYS A 43 5.43 -4.73 -12.29
N GLY A 44 5.40 -3.43 -11.93
CA GLY A 44 5.88 -2.33 -12.78
C GLY A 44 5.00 -2.02 -13.99
N GLN A 45 3.99 -2.85 -14.27
CA GLN A 45 3.07 -2.68 -15.40
C GLN A 45 1.85 -1.82 -15.09
N SER A 46 1.68 -1.33 -13.85
CA SER A 46 0.55 -0.45 -13.55
C SER A 46 0.67 0.88 -14.30
N ALA A 47 -0.47 1.34 -14.83
CA ALA A 47 -0.62 2.67 -15.41
C ALA A 47 -0.70 3.77 -14.33
N ASN A 48 -1.00 3.41 -13.08
CA ASN A 48 -1.23 4.36 -11.99
C ASN A 48 -0.30 4.06 -10.78
N LYS A 49 1.00 3.96 -11.06
CA LYS A 49 2.04 3.71 -10.05
C LYS A 49 1.95 4.76 -8.94
N PRO A 50 2.10 4.37 -7.66
CA PRO A 50 2.51 3.07 -7.12
C PRO A 50 1.37 2.05 -6.89
N PHE A 51 0.13 2.33 -7.31
CA PHE A 51 -1.05 1.48 -7.12
C PHE A 51 -1.27 0.49 -8.27
#